data_AF-A0A537NTN3-F1
#
_entry.id   AF-A0A537NTN3-F1
#
_cell.length_a   1.000
_cell.length_b   1.000
_cell.length_c   1.000
_cell.angle_alpha   90.00
_cell.angle_beta   90.00
_cell.angle_gamma   90.00
#
_symmetry.space_group_name_H-M   'P 1'
#
loop_
_entity.id
_entity.type
_entity.pdbx_description
1 polymer ?
#
loop_
_entity_poly.entity_id
_entity_poly.type
_entity_poly.pdbx_seq_one_letter_code
_entity_poly.pdbx_strand_id
1 'polypeptide(L)'
;KLLAALGYGLAAFTKPIFPLAASVQWLIAARFIDRIGKGIRGSPRDALVADIAPAHLRGASFGLRQALDTVGAFLGPLIAIGLMWLTADHFTSVFWIAVIPAFLSLALIIVAVREPERPKNLRIVRMPLSRGELSQLSRAYWWVVTIAAVFSLARFSEAFLVLRAQSIGMPLMLVPAVLVVMNIAYSLSAFPIGTLSDRVGRVTLLILGLLLLLSADLVLAFTAGIVGLASGVVLWGLHMGFTQGILAALVADTAPAELRGTAFGMFNLVTGLALLAASVIAGALWDQVGPQGTFLAGAALTLLTLACLLGSRSLAGEHR
;
A
#
# COMPACT_ATOMS: atom_id res chain seq x y z
N LYS A 1 0.98 -16.20 -12.13
CA LYS A 1 1.93 -15.69 -13.13
C LYS A 1 1.24 -15.06 -14.32
N LEU A 2 0.33 -15.73 -15.06
CA LEU A 2 -0.27 -15.13 -16.27
C LEU A 2 -0.95 -13.78 -16.01
N LEU A 3 -1.81 -13.69 -15.00
CA LEU A 3 -2.47 -12.42 -14.62
C LEU A 3 -1.47 -11.35 -14.15
N ALA A 4 -0.43 -11.76 -13.39
CA ALA A 4 0.64 -10.86 -13.01
C ALA A 4 1.37 -10.34 -14.26
N ALA A 5 1.82 -11.21 -15.15
CA ALA A 5 2.50 -10.87 -16.39
C ALA A 5 1.66 -9.96 -17.28
N LEU A 6 0.35 -10.20 -17.38
CA LEU A 6 -0.57 -9.33 -18.11
C LEU A 6 -0.66 -7.93 -17.48
N GLY A 7 -0.80 -7.83 -16.16
CA GLY A 7 -0.83 -6.54 -15.47
C GLY A 7 0.51 -5.79 -15.49
N TYR A 8 1.64 -6.50 -15.39
CA TYR A 8 2.98 -5.93 -15.61
C TYR A 8 3.18 -5.52 -17.07
N GLY A 9 2.64 -6.28 -18.02
CA GLY A 9 2.66 -5.99 -19.45
C GLY A 9 1.93 -4.69 -19.76
N LEU A 10 0.68 -4.56 -19.28
CA LEU A 10 -0.09 -3.31 -19.38
C LEU A 10 0.68 -2.11 -18.81
N ALA A 11 1.34 -2.27 -17.66
CA ALA A 11 2.16 -1.21 -17.07
C ALA A 11 3.44 -0.90 -17.88
N ALA A 12 4.03 -1.88 -18.56
CA ALA A 12 5.23 -1.70 -19.39
C ALA A 12 4.88 -1.03 -20.73
N PHE A 13 3.85 -1.52 -21.43
CA PHE A 13 3.41 -0.98 -22.72
C PHE A 13 2.79 0.42 -22.62
N THR A 14 2.36 0.84 -21.43
CA THR A 14 1.94 2.23 -21.20
C THR A 14 3.10 3.20 -21.04
N LYS A 15 4.32 2.75 -20.69
CA LYS A 15 5.47 3.66 -20.50
C LYS A 15 5.88 4.40 -21.78
N PRO A 16 5.97 3.77 -22.95
CA PRO A 16 6.26 4.47 -24.22
C PRO A 16 5.20 5.49 -24.62
N ILE A 17 3.97 5.41 -24.08
CA ILE A 17 2.91 6.38 -24.38
C ILE A 17 3.24 7.77 -23.79
N PHE A 18 3.92 7.84 -22.64
CA PHE A 18 4.29 9.11 -22.00
C PHE A 18 5.23 10.00 -22.85
N PRO A 19 6.38 9.51 -23.37
CA PRO A 19 7.24 10.32 -24.22
C PRO A 19 6.64 10.60 -25.61
N LEU A 20 5.71 9.76 -26.08
CA LEU A 20 5.03 9.91 -27.38
C LEU A 20 3.74 10.76 -27.29
N ALA A 21 3.33 11.17 -26.10
CA ALA A 21 2.05 11.83 -25.90
C ALA A 21 2.03 13.20 -26.57
N ALA A 22 1.22 13.34 -27.63
CA ALA A 22 0.98 14.61 -28.31
C ALA A 22 -0.06 15.48 -27.61
N SER A 23 -0.81 14.92 -26.65
CA SER A 23 -1.87 15.64 -25.94
C SER A 23 -2.13 15.10 -24.53
N VAL A 24 -2.85 15.87 -23.72
CA VAL A 24 -3.22 15.48 -22.34
C VAL A 24 -4.11 14.24 -22.32
N GLN A 25 -4.97 14.04 -23.33
CA GLN A 25 -5.84 12.86 -23.41
C GLN A 25 -5.02 11.55 -23.45
N TRP A 26 -3.88 11.55 -24.15
CA TRP A 26 -2.96 10.41 -24.19
C TRP A 26 -2.40 10.09 -22.80
N LEU A 27 -2.01 11.12 -22.04
CA LEU A 27 -1.49 10.95 -20.68
C LEU A 27 -2.56 10.41 -19.72
N ILE A 28 -3.80 10.90 -19.84
CA ILE A 28 -4.94 10.42 -19.03
C ILE A 28 -5.21 8.95 -19.36
N ALA A 29 -5.29 8.58 -20.64
CA ALA A 29 -5.51 7.19 -21.06
C ALA A 29 -4.38 6.27 -20.58
N ALA A 30 -3.11 6.68 -20.75
CA ALA A 30 -1.95 5.93 -20.28
C ALA A 30 -1.97 5.72 -18.76
N ARG A 31 -2.28 6.78 -17.99
CA ARG A 31 -2.45 6.72 -16.53
C ARG A 31 -3.57 5.75 -16.14
N PHE A 32 -4.71 5.80 -16.82
CA PHE A 32 -5.83 4.92 -16.54
C PHE A 32 -5.49 3.44 -16.78
N ILE A 33 -4.87 3.13 -17.92
CA ILE A 33 -4.42 1.77 -18.25
C ILE A 33 -3.34 1.30 -17.25
N ASP A 34 -2.40 2.16 -16.86
CA ASP A 34 -1.37 1.84 -15.85
C ASP A 34 -2.02 1.52 -14.48
N ARG A 35 -3.07 2.24 -14.08
CA ARG A 35 -3.83 1.95 -12.85
C ARG A 35 -4.58 0.61 -12.94
N ILE A 36 -5.22 0.30 -14.07
CA ILE A 36 -5.85 -1.00 -14.32
C ILE A 36 -4.80 -2.12 -14.23
N GLY A 37 -3.65 -1.94 -14.90
CA GLY A 37 -2.54 -2.89 -14.86
C GLY A 37 -2.04 -3.13 -13.43
N LYS A 38 -1.93 -2.08 -12.60
CA LYS A 38 -1.60 -2.19 -11.18
C LYS A 38 -2.64 -3.02 -10.40
N GLY A 39 -3.93 -2.81 -10.67
CA GLY A 39 -5.02 -3.60 -10.08
C GLY A 39 -4.95 -5.10 -10.46
N ILE A 40 -4.73 -5.39 -11.74
CA ILE A 40 -4.65 -6.77 -12.25
C ILE A 40 -3.43 -7.50 -11.69
N ARG A 41 -2.26 -6.86 -11.58
CA ARG A 41 -1.03 -7.51 -11.11
C ARG A 41 -0.92 -7.61 -9.59
N GLY A 42 -1.56 -6.72 -8.83
CA GLY A 42 -1.40 -6.60 -7.37
C GLY A 42 -1.73 -7.90 -6.64
N SER A 43 -2.97 -8.36 -6.75
CA SER A 43 -3.45 -9.54 -6.03
C SER A 43 -2.74 -10.84 -6.45
N PRO A 44 -2.51 -11.12 -7.75
CA PRO A 44 -1.73 -12.29 -8.15
C PRO A 44 -0.28 -12.25 -7.68
N ARG A 45 0.34 -11.07 -7.60
CA ARG A 45 1.70 -10.93 -7.06
C ARG A 45 1.73 -11.26 -5.57
N ASP A 46 0.80 -10.71 -4.80
CA ASP A 46 0.77 -10.92 -3.35
C ASP A 46 0.41 -12.38 -3.01
N ALA A 47 -0.44 -13.02 -3.82
CA ALA A 47 -0.69 -14.46 -3.75
C ALA A 47 0.56 -15.29 -4.04
N LEU A 48 1.32 -14.96 -5.10
CA LEU A 48 2.59 -15.65 -5.40
C LEU A 48 3.60 -15.53 -4.24
N VAL A 49 3.70 -14.36 -3.60
CA VAL A 49 4.55 -14.18 -2.41
C VAL A 49 4.06 -15.10 -1.28
N ALA A 50 2.76 -15.17 -1.04
CA ALA A 50 2.18 -16.05 -0.01
C ALA A 50 2.37 -17.55 -0.29
N ASP A 51 2.38 -17.95 -1.56
CA ASP A 51 2.56 -19.34 -2.00
C ASP A 51 4.02 -19.80 -1.91
N ILE A 52 4.97 -18.90 -2.15
CA ILE A 52 6.40 -19.19 -2.10
C ILE A 52 6.96 -19.05 -0.68
N ALA A 53 6.45 -18.11 0.10
CA ALA A 53 6.94 -17.83 1.45
C ALA A 53 6.56 -18.95 2.44
N PRO A 54 7.52 -19.52 3.19
CA PRO A 54 7.22 -20.39 4.32
C PRO A 54 6.29 -19.70 5.31
N ALA A 55 5.33 -20.44 5.88
CA ALA A 55 4.28 -19.85 6.74
C ALA A 55 4.85 -19.02 7.92
N HIS A 56 5.96 -19.47 8.50
CA HIS A 56 6.64 -18.81 9.62
C HIS A 56 7.50 -17.59 9.21
N LEU A 57 7.65 -17.29 7.91
CA LEU A 57 8.41 -16.15 7.37
C LEU A 57 7.55 -15.21 6.51
N ARG A 58 6.22 -15.34 6.59
CA ARG A 58 5.31 -14.53 5.75
C ARG A 58 5.38 -13.05 6.09
N GLY A 59 5.50 -12.70 7.37
CA GLY A 59 5.66 -11.32 7.80
C GLY A 59 6.93 -10.71 7.24
N ALA A 60 8.07 -11.41 7.38
CA ALA A 60 9.35 -10.99 6.80
C ALA A 60 9.26 -10.85 5.27
N SER A 61 8.60 -11.79 4.59
CA SER A 61 8.48 -11.82 3.13
C SER A 61 7.62 -10.66 2.59
N PHE A 62 6.47 -10.39 3.22
CA PHE A 62 5.63 -9.24 2.87
C PHE A 62 6.29 -7.92 3.26
N GLY A 63 6.98 -7.87 4.40
CA GLY A 63 7.78 -6.72 4.84
C GLY A 63 8.89 -6.37 3.86
N LEU A 64 9.65 -7.37 3.38
CA LEU A 64 10.70 -7.19 2.37
C LEU A 64 10.12 -6.71 1.05
N ARG A 65 9.06 -7.38 0.57
CA ARG A 65 8.36 -7.01 -0.67
C ARG A 65 7.87 -5.57 -0.62
N GLN A 66 7.34 -5.15 0.53
CA GLN A 66 6.86 -3.79 0.71
C GLN A 66 8.00 -2.77 0.82
N ALA A 67 9.08 -3.09 1.53
CA ALA A 67 10.27 -2.24 1.58
C ALA A 67 10.81 -1.99 0.17
N LEU A 68 10.97 -3.03 -0.65
CA LEU A 68 11.46 -2.91 -2.03
C LEU A 68 10.52 -2.10 -2.95
N ASP A 69 9.20 -2.28 -2.80
CA ASP A 69 8.20 -1.48 -3.52
C ASP A 69 8.32 0.01 -3.19
N THR A 70 8.48 0.32 -1.89
CA THR A 70 8.66 1.68 -1.38
C THR A 70 10.00 2.28 -1.80
N VAL A 71 11.08 1.49 -1.82
CA VAL A 71 12.40 1.91 -2.33
C VAL A 71 12.30 2.35 -3.78
N GLY A 72 11.61 1.59 -4.63
CA GLY A 72 11.33 2.00 -6.01
C GLY A 72 10.54 3.31 -6.10
N ALA A 73 9.61 3.55 -5.16
CA ALA A 73 8.75 4.73 -5.15
C ALA A 73 9.49 6.05 -4.88
N PHE A 74 10.57 6.04 -4.09
CA PHE A 74 11.39 7.25 -3.87
C PHE A 74 12.67 7.29 -4.72
N LEU A 75 13.29 6.15 -5.05
CA LEU A 75 14.46 6.15 -5.94
C LEU A 75 14.10 6.55 -7.37
N GLY A 76 12.93 6.13 -7.87
CA GLY A 76 12.47 6.48 -9.22
C GLY A 76 12.45 8.00 -9.47
N PRO A 77 11.77 8.79 -8.63
CA PRO A 77 11.81 10.25 -8.72
C PRO A 77 13.22 10.85 -8.56
N LEU A 78 14.05 10.34 -7.65
CA LEU A 78 15.42 10.84 -7.47
C LEU A 78 16.30 10.60 -8.70
N ILE A 79 16.20 9.41 -9.31
CA ILE A 79 16.87 9.10 -10.57
C ILE A 79 16.34 10.00 -11.68
N ALA A 80 15.02 10.20 -11.76
CA ALA A 80 14.42 11.09 -12.75
C ALA A 80 14.94 12.54 -12.62
N ILE A 81 15.07 13.08 -11.40
CA ILE A 81 15.66 14.40 -11.16
C ILE A 81 17.12 14.45 -11.64
N GLY A 82 17.93 13.45 -11.29
CA GLY A 82 19.31 13.37 -11.76
C GLY A 82 19.41 13.31 -13.29
N LEU A 83 18.54 12.54 -13.94
CA LEU A 83 18.47 12.46 -15.40
C LEU A 83 18.00 13.77 -16.04
N MET A 84 17.04 14.48 -15.44
CA MET A 84 16.63 15.80 -15.92
C MET A 84 17.80 16.78 -15.89
N TRP A 85 18.56 16.80 -14.79
CA TRP A 85 19.76 17.63 -14.69
C TRP A 85 20.81 17.29 -15.77
N LEU A 86 21.08 16.01 -15.98
CA LEU A 86 22.04 15.54 -17.01
C LEU A 86 21.57 15.77 -18.44
N THR A 87 20.26 15.83 -18.67
CA THR A 87 19.65 15.99 -20.00
C THR A 87 19.21 17.42 -20.27
N ALA A 88 19.62 18.40 -19.46
CA ALA A 88 19.18 19.80 -19.57
C ALA A 88 17.64 19.92 -19.67
N ASP A 89 16.94 19.27 -18.72
CA ASP A 89 15.48 19.27 -18.56
C ASP A 89 14.68 18.67 -19.72
N HIS A 90 15.29 17.80 -20.54
CA HIS A 90 14.58 17.08 -21.60
C HIS A 90 13.75 15.91 -21.03
N PHE A 91 12.54 16.19 -20.56
CA PHE A 91 11.59 15.23 -19.97
C PHE A 91 11.36 13.97 -20.82
N THR A 92 11.29 14.11 -22.15
CA THR A 92 11.07 12.99 -23.08
C THR A 92 12.16 11.93 -22.97
N SER A 93 13.43 12.35 -22.81
CA SER A 93 14.57 11.45 -22.63
C SER A 93 14.46 10.66 -21.33
N VAL A 94 14.04 11.33 -20.25
CA VAL A 94 13.83 10.70 -18.93
C VAL A 94 12.73 9.63 -19.00
N PHE A 95 11.63 9.92 -19.70
CA PHE A 95 10.57 8.95 -19.90
C PHE A 95 10.99 7.75 -20.75
N TRP A 96 11.80 7.95 -21.80
CA TRP A 96 12.38 6.84 -22.56
C TRP A 96 13.28 5.95 -21.70
N ILE A 97 14.09 6.53 -20.84
CA ILE A 97 14.91 5.76 -19.90
C ILE A 97 14.02 4.96 -18.94
N ALA A 98 12.89 5.52 -18.48
CA ALA A 98 11.94 4.82 -17.61
C ALA A 98 11.21 3.63 -18.28
N VAL A 99 11.21 3.54 -19.61
CA VAL A 99 10.71 2.36 -20.35
C VAL A 99 11.59 1.13 -20.06
N ILE A 100 12.91 1.31 -19.96
CA ILE A 100 13.88 0.22 -19.77
C ILE A 100 13.58 -0.62 -18.52
N PRO A 101 13.52 -0.06 -17.29
CA PRO A 101 13.23 -0.85 -16.09
C PRO A 101 11.82 -1.45 -16.10
N ALA A 102 10.85 -0.83 -16.80
CA ALA A 102 9.50 -1.38 -16.91
C ALA A 102 9.46 -2.67 -17.73
N PHE A 103 10.14 -2.70 -18.89
CA PHE A 103 10.27 -3.91 -19.71
C PHE A 103 11.20 -4.95 -19.06
N LEU A 104 12.26 -4.51 -18.37
CA LEU A 104 13.10 -5.43 -17.60
C LEU A 104 12.30 -6.14 -16.50
N SER A 105 11.44 -5.41 -15.77
CA SER A 105 10.54 -6.02 -14.78
C SER A 105 9.59 -7.02 -15.42
N LEU A 106 9.03 -6.73 -16.59
CA LEU A 106 8.18 -7.67 -17.34
C LEU A 106 8.95 -8.93 -17.75
N ALA A 107 10.15 -8.76 -18.32
CA ALA A 107 11.01 -9.86 -18.73
C ALA A 107 11.37 -10.78 -17.54
N LEU A 108 11.70 -10.21 -16.38
CA LEU A 108 11.96 -10.96 -15.16
C LEU A 108 10.74 -11.77 -14.70
N ILE A 109 9.53 -11.21 -14.74
CA ILE A 109 8.31 -11.96 -14.40
C ILE A 109 8.09 -13.12 -15.37
N ILE A 110 8.35 -12.94 -16.68
CA ILE A 110 8.13 -13.97 -17.69
C ILE A 110 9.19 -15.08 -17.59
N VAL A 111 10.47 -14.72 -17.45
CA VAL A 111 11.59 -15.64 -17.56
C VAL A 111 12.01 -16.21 -16.20
N ALA A 112 12.15 -15.37 -15.18
CA ALA A 112 12.76 -15.76 -13.90
C ALA A 112 11.73 -16.25 -12.87
N VAL A 113 10.51 -15.69 -12.87
CA VAL A 113 9.49 -16.11 -11.89
C VAL A 113 8.85 -17.43 -12.31
N ARG A 114 9.06 -18.45 -11.48
CA ARG A 114 8.45 -19.78 -11.62
C ARG A 114 7.26 -19.88 -10.66
N GLU A 115 6.12 -20.35 -11.15
CA GLU A 115 5.00 -20.67 -10.25
C GLU A 115 5.36 -21.92 -9.44
N PRO A 116 5.12 -21.93 -8.12
CA PRO A 116 5.21 -23.17 -7.36
C PRO A 116 4.23 -24.20 -7.95
N GLU A 117 4.65 -25.47 -8.00
CA GLU A 117 3.78 -26.54 -8.48
C GLU A 117 2.52 -26.58 -7.62
N ARG A 118 1.35 -26.37 -8.24
CA ARG A 118 0.08 -26.44 -7.55
C ARG A 118 -0.12 -27.90 -7.11
N PRO A 119 -0.28 -28.18 -5.80
CA PRO A 119 -0.58 -29.52 -5.34
C PRO A 119 -1.80 -30.07 -6.09
N LYS A 120 -1.69 -31.26 -6.65
CA LYS A 120 -2.72 -31.89 -7.51
C LYS A 120 -4.08 -32.05 -6.78
N ASN A 121 -4.06 -31.97 -5.46
CA ASN A 121 -5.21 -32.18 -4.58
C ASN A 121 -6.02 -30.89 -4.37
N LEU A 122 -5.52 -29.73 -4.80
CA LEU A 122 -6.21 -28.45 -4.63
C LEU A 122 -7.33 -28.28 -5.66
N ARG A 123 -8.50 -27.80 -5.21
CA ARG A 123 -9.64 -27.55 -6.10
C ARG A 123 -9.30 -26.49 -7.16
N ILE A 124 -9.71 -26.73 -8.41
CA ILE A 124 -9.62 -25.74 -9.49
C ILE A 124 -10.80 -24.76 -9.35
N VAL A 125 -10.49 -23.50 -9.05
CA VAL A 125 -11.48 -22.42 -8.96
C VAL A 125 -11.69 -21.84 -10.36
N ARG A 126 -12.88 -22.01 -10.93
CA ARG A 126 -13.24 -21.48 -12.27
C ARG A 126 -13.86 -20.09 -12.21
N MET A 127 -14.63 -19.78 -11.17
CA MET A 127 -15.31 -18.50 -10.97
C MET A 127 -14.94 -17.88 -9.61
N PRO A 128 -13.78 -17.20 -9.52
CA PRO A 128 -13.21 -16.78 -8.25
C PRO A 128 -14.07 -15.80 -7.44
N LEU A 129 -14.96 -15.04 -8.10
CA LEU A 129 -15.85 -14.06 -7.45
C LEU A 129 -17.28 -14.58 -7.24
N SER A 130 -17.54 -15.87 -7.41
CA SER A 130 -18.89 -16.39 -7.14
C SER A 130 -19.21 -16.35 -5.64
N ARG A 131 -20.48 -16.12 -5.28
CA ARG A 131 -20.93 -16.09 -3.88
C ARG A 131 -20.55 -17.36 -3.11
N GLY A 132 -20.54 -18.52 -3.78
CA GLY A 132 -20.16 -19.80 -3.20
C GLY A 132 -18.66 -19.98 -2.95
N GLU A 133 -17.79 -19.21 -3.63
CA GLU A 133 -16.35 -19.20 -3.35
C GLU A 133 -16.02 -18.22 -2.23
N LEU A 134 -16.69 -17.07 -2.19
CA LEU A 134 -16.53 -16.08 -1.12
C LEU A 134 -17.04 -16.57 0.24
N SER A 135 -18.06 -17.44 0.25
CA SER A 135 -18.54 -18.07 1.49
C SER A 135 -17.57 -19.09 2.09
N GLN A 136 -16.57 -19.54 1.31
CA GLN A 136 -15.52 -20.45 1.81
C GLN A 136 -14.39 -19.69 2.51
N LEU A 137 -14.37 -18.36 2.43
CA LEU A 137 -13.44 -17.54 3.19
C LEU A 137 -13.84 -17.57 4.67
N SER A 138 -12.89 -17.90 5.52
CA SER A 138 -13.12 -18.10 6.95
C SER A 138 -13.65 -16.83 7.64
N ARG A 139 -14.31 -17.00 8.78
CA ARG A 139 -14.67 -15.86 9.66
C ARG A 139 -13.43 -15.04 10.05
N ALA A 140 -12.29 -15.70 10.25
CA ALA A 140 -11.01 -15.04 10.54
C ALA A 140 -10.55 -14.12 9.38
N TYR A 141 -10.70 -14.56 8.13
CA TYR A 141 -10.40 -13.72 6.97
C TYR A 141 -11.27 -12.45 6.94
N TRP A 142 -12.58 -12.60 7.11
CA TRP A 142 -13.49 -11.44 7.08
C TRP A 142 -13.25 -10.47 8.24
N TRP A 143 -12.80 -10.98 9.39
CA TRP A 143 -12.35 -10.15 10.50
C TRP A 143 -11.11 -9.33 10.13
N VAL A 144 -10.10 -9.94 9.47
CA VAL A 144 -8.91 -9.22 8.96
C VAL A 144 -9.30 -8.15 7.94
N VAL A 145 -10.18 -8.47 6.99
CA VAL A 145 -10.66 -7.51 5.98
C VAL A 145 -11.41 -6.35 6.64
N THR A 146 -12.24 -6.62 7.64
CA THR A 146 -12.98 -5.59 8.37
C THR A 146 -12.03 -4.66 9.10
N ILE A 147 -11.05 -5.20 9.82
CA ILE A 147 -10.02 -4.39 10.48
C ILE A 147 -9.26 -3.55 9.46
N ALA A 148 -8.85 -4.14 8.34
CA ALA A 148 -8.13 -3.41 7.30
C ALA A 148 -8.98 -2.29 6.68
N ALA A 149 -10.29 -2.49 6.53
CA ALA A 149 -11.23 -1.50 6.04
C ALA A 149 -11.35 -0.32 7.01
N VAL A 150 -11.60 -0.60 8.28
CA VAL A 150 -11.70 0.41 9.35
C VAL A 150 -10.36 1.15 9.51
N PHE A 151 -9.26 0.43 9.45
CA PHE A 151 -7.91 0.99 9.43
C PHE A 151 -7.72 1.95 8.24
N SER A 152 -8.17 1.54 7.05
CA SER A 152 -8.07 2.36 5.84
C SER A 152 -8.92 3.63 5.92
N LEU A 153 -10.04 3.60 6.66
CA LEU A 153 -10.84 4.79 6.97
C LEU A 153 -10.08 5.76 7.86
N ALA A 154 -9.43 5.28 8.92
CA ALA A 154 -8.66 6.11 9.84
C ALA A 154 -7.45 6.78 9.17
N ARG A 155 -6.76 6.06 8.29
CA ARG A 155 -5.51 6.52 7.65
C ARG A 155 -5.68 7.65 6.63
N PHE A 156 -6.83 7.69 5.93
CA PHE A 156 -7.07 8.49 4.71
C PHE A 156 -5.86 8.55 3.74
N SER A 157 -5.86 9.45 2.76
CA SER A 157 -4.82 9.48 1.71
C SER A 157 -3.55 10.20 2.18
N GLU A 158 -2.38 9.66 1.82
CA GLU A 158 -1.07 10.33 2.01
C GLU A 158 -0.98 11.70 1.31
N ALA A 159 -1.87 11.97 0.33
CA ALA A 159 -2.00 13.28 -0.30
C ALA A 159 -2.27 14.40 0.72
N PHE A 160 -2.90 14.11 1.85
CA PHE A 160 -3.15 15.10 2.90
C PHE A 160 -1.87 15.50 3.66
N LEU A 161 -0.82 14.67 3.66
CA LEU A 161 0.49 15.07 4.18
C LEU A 161 1.11 16.15 3.30
N VAL A 162 0.94 16.01 1.99
CA VAL A 162 1.35 17.01 0.99
C VAL A 162 0.54 18.29 1.14
N LEU A 163 -0.78 18.20 1.29
CA LEU A 163 -1.63 19.36 1.55
C LEU A 163 -1.25 20.06 2.86
N ARG A 164 -0.88 19.30 3.90
CA ARG A 164 -0.40 19.88 5.17
C ARG A 164 0.88 20.66 4.98
N ALA A 165 1.82 20.14 4.21
CA ALA A 165 3.06 20.84 3.88
C ALA A 165 2.80 22.16 3.13
N GLN A 166 1.88 22.16 2.17
CA GLN A 166 1.47 23.38 1.48
C GLN A 166 0.80 24.38 2.42
N SER A 167 -0.06 23.91 3.34
CA SER A 167 -0.77 24.79 4.29
C SER A 167 0.14 25.56 5.25
N ILE A 168 1.35 25.06 5.50
CA ILE A 168 2.36 25.75 6.34
C ILE A 168 3.32 26.62 5.52
N GLY A 169 3.04 26.84 4.23
CA GLY A 169 3.85 27.68 3.35
C GLY A 169 5.14 27.04 2.85
N MET A 170 5.24 25.71 2.85
CA MET A 170 6.42 25.02 2.31
C MET A 170 6.58 25.35 0.81
N PRO A 171 7.81 25.71 0.36
CA PRO A 171 8.06 25.96 -1.06
C PRO A 171 7.62 24.78 -1.92
N LEU A 172 6.92 25.05 -3.02
CA LEU A 172 6.35 24.03 -3.92
C LEU A 172 7.39 22.98 -4.37
N MET A 173 8.65 23.39 -4.55
CA MET A 173 9.77 22.52 -4.92
C MET A 173 10.09 21.46 -3.86
N LEU A 174 9.86 21.75 -2.58
CA LEU A 174 10.18 20.85 -1.46
C LEU A 174 8.99 19.95 -1.08
N VAL A 175 7.79 20.24 -1.55
CA VAL A 175 6.58 19.46 -1.25
C VAL A 175 6.74 17.95 -1.56
N PRO A 176 7.36 17.52 -2.69
CA PRO A 176 7.59 16.10 -2.93
C PRO A 176 8.50 15.41 -1.89
N ALA A 177 9.36 16.17 -1.19
CA ALA A 177 10.25 15.61 -0.16
C ALA A 177 9.46 15.01 1.01
N VAL A 178 8.23 15.47 1.25
CA VAL A 178 7.32 14.89 2.25
C VAL A 178 7.09 13.40 1.98
N LEU A 179 6.76 13.05 0.74
CA LEU A 179 6.55 11.66 0.35
C LEU A 179 7.86 10.86 0.37
N VAL A 180 9.00 11.48 0.07
CA VAL A 180 10.31 10.84 0.17
C VAL A 180 10.63 10.48 1.62
N VAL A 181 10.50 11.42 2.56
CA VAL A 181 10.74 11.21 4.00
C VAL A 181 9.81 10.12 4.54
N MET A 182 8.52 10.20 4.20
CA MET A 182 7.54 9.17 4.55
C MET A 182 7.96 7.79 4.04
N ASN A 183 8.33 7.70 2.76
CA ASN A 183 8.69 6.45 2.13
C ASN A 183 10.02 5.88 2.66
N ILE A 184 10.97 6.72 3.07
CA ILE A 184 12.19 6.27 3.75
C ILE A 184 11.84 5.65 5.10
N ALA A 185 11.05 6.34 5.94
CA ALA A 185 10.62 5.80 7.23
C ALA A 185 9.86 4.47 7.06
N TYR A 186 9.02 4.39 6.04
CA TYR A 186 8.29 3.19 5.69
C TYR A 186 9.19 2.04 5.21
N SER A 187 10.09 2.29 4.25
CA SER A 187 10.96 1.24 3.70
C SER A 187 11.91 0.67 4.74
N LEU A 188 12.47 1.52 5.61
CA LEU A 188 13.39 1.12 6.67
C LEU A 188 12.70 0.30 7.76
N SER A 189 11.42 0.56 8.05
CA SER A 189 10.67 -0.15 9.08
C SER A 189 9.98 -1.43 8.57
N ALA A 190 9.55 -1.47 7.30
CA ALA A 190 8.71 -2.56 6.78
C ALA A 190 9.35 -3.95 6.91
N PHE A 191 10.64 -4.12 6.59
CA PHE A 191 11.30 -5.43 6.68
C PHE A 191 11.57 -5.86 8.14
N PRO A 192 12.25 -5.05 8.98
CA PRO A 192 12.49 -5.43 10.38
C PRO A 192 11.20 -5.75 11.15
N ILE A 193 10.16 -4.95 10.95
CA ILE A 193 8.87 -5.15 11.63
C ILE A 193 8.12 -6.34 11.04
N GLY A 194 8.24 -6.59 9.73
CA GLY A 194 7.79 -7.84 9.12
C GLY A 194 8.40 -9.06 9.79
N THR A 195 9.72 -9.09 9.97
CA THR A 195 10.43 -10.17 10.69
C THR A 195 10.00 -10.28 12.15
N LEU A 196 9.82 -9.15 12.84
CA LEU A 196 9.35 -9.12 14.22
C LEU A 196 7.92 -9.68 14.34
N SER A 197 7.07 -9.46 13.34
CA SER A 197 5.67 -9.91 13.33
C SER A 197 5.52 -11.42 13.32
N ASP A 198 6.50 -12.12 12.76
CA ASP A 198 6.54 -13.58 12.75
C ASP A 198 6.90 -14.15 14.14
N ARG A 199 7.38 -13.32 15.08
CA ARG A 199 7.79 -13.73 16.45
C ARG A 199 6.88 -13.22 17.57
N VAL A 200 6.46 -11.94 17.52
CA VAL A 200 5.83 -11.22 18.66
C VAL A 200 4.29 -11.18 18.58
N GLY A 201 3.72 -11.73 17.51
CA GLY A 201 2.28 -11.76 17.27
C GLY A 201 1.79 -10.55 16.48
N ARG A 202 1.16 -10.84 15.33
CA ARG A 202 0.76 -9.84 14.33
C ARG A 202 -0.16 -8.74 14.88
N VAL A 203 -1.15 -9.10 15.72
CA VAL A 203 -2.11 -8.14 16.29
C VAL A 203 -1.45 -7.12 17.22
N THR A 204 -0.46 -7.53 18.02
CA THR A 204 0.27 -6.61 18.91
C THR A 204 0.98 -5.53 18.11
N LEU A 205 1.60 -5.88 16.99
CA LEU A 205 2.28 -4.92 16.13
C LEU A 205 1.30 -4.03 15.36
N LEU A 206 0.11 -4.52 15.00
CA LEU A 206 -0.95 -3.67 14.45
C LEU A 206 -1.41 -2.61 15.45
N ILE A 207 -1.51 -2.96 16.73
CA ILE A 207 -1.81 -1.99 17.80
C ILE A 207 -0.73 -0.91 17.87
N LEU A 208 0.55 -1.30 17.84
CA LEU A 208 1.65 -0.32 17.80
C LEU A 208 1.59 0.56 16.54
N GLY A 209 1.23 -0.02 15.39
CA GLY A 209 0.99 0.74 14.15
C GLY A 209 -0.13 1.77 14.28
N LEU A 210 -1.24 1.44 14.95
CA LEU A 210 -2.32 2.40 15.26
C LEU A 210 -1.86 3.50 16.22
N LEU A 211 -1.06 3.17 17.23
CA LEU A 211 -0.52 4.18 18.15
C LEU A 211 0.44 5.14 17.43
N LEU A 212 1.24 4.64 16.49
CA LEU A 212 2.07 5.46 15.61
C LEU A 212 1.23 6.38 14.72
N LEU A 213 0.14 5.86 14.14
CA LEU A 213 -0.80 6.68 13.34
C LEU A 213 -1.46 7.77 14.18
N LEU A 214 -1.97 7.41 15.36
CA LEU A 214 -2.55 8.36 16.30
C LEU A 214 -1.56 9.47 16.67
N SER A 215 -0.32 9.08 16.96
CA SER A 215 0.75 10.04 17.27
C SER A 215 1.06 10.94 16.07
N ALA A 216 1.10 10.39 14.86
CA ALA A 216 1.29 11.16 13.63
C ALA A 216 0.18 12.20 13.44
N ASP A 217 -1.08 11.80 13.57
CA ASP A 217 -2.24 12.69 13.41
C ASP A 217 -2.23 13.81 14.44
N LEU A 218 -1.95 13.51 15.71
CA LEU A 218 -1.86 14.52 16.77
C LEU A 218 -0.70 15.50 16.52
N VAL A 219 0.47 14.99 16.12
CA VAL A 219 1.62 15.85 15.79
C VAL A 219 1.30 16.76 14.61
N LEU A 220 0.68 16.24 13.54
CA LEU A 220 0.31 17.02 12.35
C LEU A 220 -0.81 18.04 12.62
N ALA A 221 -1.70 17.74 13.55
CA ALA A 221 -2.78 18.62 13.98
C ALA A 221 -2.27 19.81 14.83
N PHE A 222 -1.40 19.55 15.81
CA PHE A 222 -1.04 20.56 16.82
C PHE A 222 0.33 21.20 16.62
N THR A 223 1.24 20.55 15.91
CA THR A 223 2.62 21.05 15.78
C THR A 223 2.75 21.91 14.53
N ALA A 224 3.28 23.12 14.71
CA ALA A 224 3.57 24.04 13.62
C ALA A 224 5.00 23.89 13.10
N GLY A 225 5.22 24.33 11.87
CA GLY A 225 6.54 24.41 11.25
C GLY A 225 7.06 23.09 10.67
N ILE A 226 8.24 23.19 10.05
CA ILE A 226 8.85 22.11 9.27
C ILE A 226 9.21 20.88 10.11
N VAL A 227 9.61 21.09 11.37
CA VAL A 227 10.00 20.01 12.30
C VAL A 227 8.77 19.21 12.75
N GLY A 228 7.66 19.90 13.05
CA GLY A 228 6.38 19.26 13.35
C GLY A 228 5.86 18.45 12.17
N LEU A 229 5.91 19.02 10.97
CA LEU A 229 5.57 18.29 9.75
C LEU A 229 6.46 17.05 9.55
N ALA A 230 7.78 17.22 9.62
CA ALA A 230 8.72 16.12 9.38
C ALA A 230 8.55 14.97 10.38
N SER A 231 8.38 15.29 11.68
CA SER A 231 8.13 14.28 12.71
C SER A 231 6.81 13.54 12.50
N GLY A 232 5.72 14.26 12.20
CA GLY A 232 4.44 13.65 11.88
C GLY A 232 4.49 12.75 10.65
N VAL A 233 5.18 13.19 9.60
CA VAL A 233 5.39 12.42 8.35
C VAL A 233 6.22 11.16 8.58
N VAL A 234 7.27 11.23 9.41
CA VAL A 234 8.06 10.06 9.80
C VAL A 234 7.20 9.07 10.58
N LEU A 235 6.43 9.53 11.57
CA LEU A 235 5.52 8.67 12.34
C LEU A 235 4.48 7.99 11.44
N TRP A 236 3.94 8.72 10.46
CA TRP A 236 2.99 8.18 9.49
C TRP A 236 3.64 7.10 8.60
N GLY A 237 4.87 7.34 8.13
CA GLY A 237 5.64 6.35 7.38
C GLY A 237 6.01 5.11 8.22
N LEU A 238 6.37 5.30 9.50
CA LEU A 238 6.63 4.20 10.43
C LEU A 238 5.38 3.36 10.65
N HIS A 239 4.22 3.99 10.88
CA HIS A 239 2.95 3.28 10.95
C HIS A 239 2.80 2.34 9.74
N MET A 240 3.02 2.82 8.51
CA MET A 240 2.83 2.01 7.31
C MET A 240 3.68 0.73 7.35
N GLY A 241 4.90 0.82 7.88
CA GLY A 241 5.79 -0.33 8.08
C GLY A 241 5.24 -1.36 9.07
N PHE A 242 4.53 -0.89 10.10
CA PHE A 242 3.91 -1.74 11.12
C PHE A 242 2.59 -2.37 10.68
N THR A 243 1.97 -1.92 9.59
CA THR A 243 0.62 -2.36 9.25
C THR A 243 0.53 -3.07 7.91
N GLN A 244 1.09 -2.50 6.84
CA GLN A 244 0.79 -2.96 5.48
C GLN A 244 1.28 -4.39 5.22
N GLY A 245 2.53 -4.70 5.59
CA GLY A 245 3.08 -6.05 5.46
C GLY A 245 2.37 -7.07 6.36
N ILE A 246 1.98 -6.64 7.57
CA ILE A 246 1.33 -7.51 8.56
C ILE A 246 -0.10 -7.85 8.13
N LEU A 247 -0.87 -6.88 7.63
CA LEU A 247 -2.21 -7.12 7.10
C LEU A 247 -2.17 -8.06 5.89
N ALA A 248 -1.20 -7.88 4.98
CA ALA A 248 -1.02 -8.78 3.85
C ALA A 248 -0.68 -10.21 4.30
N ALA A 249 0.18 -10.36 5.32
CA ALA A 249 0.49 -11.66 5.90
C ALA A 249 -0.73 -12.30 6.58
N LEU A 250 -1.55 -11.54 7.31
CA LEU A 250 -2.79 -12.02 7.91
C LEU A 250 -3.81 -12.50 6.87
N VAL A 251 -3.91 -11.80 5.73
CA VAL A 251 -4.75 -12.25 4.60
C VAL A 251 -4.22 -13.59 4.06
N ALA A 252 -2.91 -13.71 3.86
CA ALA A 252 -2.29 -14.96 3.41
C ALA A 252 -2.47 -16.13 4.39
N ASP A 253 -2.46 -15.85 5.69
CA ASP A 253 -2.60 -16.83 6.77
C ASP A 253 -4.05 -17.33 6.93
N THR A 254 -5.03 -16.46 6.66
CA THR A 254 -6.46 -16.77 6.87
C THR A 254 -7.19 -17.24 5.61
N ALA A 255 -6.59 -17.03 4.44
CA ALA A 255 -7.16 -17.44 3.16
C ALA A 255 -6.77 -18.90 2.79
N PRO A 256 -7.73 -19.71 2.31
CA PRO A 256 -7.43 -20.99 1.67
C PRO A 256 -6.44 -20.83 0.52
N ALA A 257 -5.53 -21.80 0.34
CA ALA A 257 -4.48 -21.72 -0.66
C ALA A 257 -5.02 -21.52 -2.08
N GLU A 258 -6.17 -22.14 -2.39
CA GLU A 258 -6.83 -22.06 -3.69
C GLU A 258 -7.46 -20.70 -3.99
N LEU A 259 -7.71 -19.91 -2.94
CA LEU A 259 -8.44 -18.64 -2.99
C LEU A 259 -7.58 -17.43 -2.64
N ARG A 260 -6.26 -17.58 -2.42
CA ARG A 260 -5.37 -16.46 -2.06
C ARG A 260 -5.45 -15.29 -3.04
N GLY A 261 -5.46 -15.57 -4.35
CA GLY A 261 -5.62 -14.53 -5.37
C GLY A 261 -6.92 -13.75 -5.22
N THR A 262 -8.04 -14.45 -4.97
CA THR A 262 -9.36 -13.84 -4.70
C THR A 262 -9.36 -13.07 -3.40
N ALA A 263 -8.78 -13.64 -2.34
CA ALA A 263 -8.70 -13.04 -1.01
C ALA A 263 -7.94 -11.70 -1.05
N PHE A 264 -6.77 -11.65 -1.69
CA PHE A 264 -6.06 -10.39 -1.90
C PHE A 264 -6.84 -9.42 -2.79
N GLY A 265 -7.57 -9.92 -3.80
CA GLY A 265 -8.46 -9.10 -4.63
C GLY A 265 -9.56 -8.42 -3.83
N MET A 266 -10.27 -9.19 -3.02
CA MET A 266 -11.34 -8.68 -2.15
C MET A 266 -10.81 -7.75 -1.07
N PHE A 267 -9.67 -8.09 -0.44
CA PHE A 267 -8.98 -7.22 0.51
C PHE A 267 -8.65 -5.85 -0.10
N ASN A 268 -8.03 -5.83 -1.29
CA ASN A 268 -7.67 -4.60 -1.99
C ASN A 268 -8.90 -3.80 -2.44
N LEU A 269 -9.98 -4.48 -2.84
CA LEU A 269 -11.24 -3.83 -3.21
C LEU A 269 -11.87 -3.13 -2.02
N VAL A 270 -12.04 -3.84 -0.91
CA VAL A 270 -12.69 -3.29 0.30
C VAL A 270 -11.85 -2.16 0.91
N THR A 271 -10.53 -2.35 1.05
CA THR A 271 -9.64 -1.29 1.57
C THR A 271 -9.54 -0.10 0.61
N GLY A 272 -9.60 -0.33 -0.71
CA GLY A 272 -9.65 0.73 -1.71
C GLY A 272 -10.93 1.56 -1.64
N LEU A 273 -12.09 0.92 -1.48
CA LEU A 273 -13.38 1.61 -1.27
C LEU A 273 -13.39 2.39 0.05
N ALA A 274 -12.88 1.79 1.11
CA ALA A 274 -12.73 2.47 2.40
C ALA A 274 -11.82 3.70 2.28
N LEU A 275 -10.67 3.58 1.61
CA LEU A 275 -9.75 4.70 1.38
C LEU A 275 -10.39 5.81 0.53
N LEU A 276 -11.18 5.45 -0.48
CA LEU A 276 -11.92 6.41 -1.30
C LEU A 276 -12.91 7.21 -0.44
N ALA A 277 -13.75 6.51 0.35
CA ALA A 277 -14.69 7.14 1.26
C ALA A 277 -13.96 8.04 2.27
N ALA A 278 -12.87 7.54 2.87
CA ALA A 278 -12.02 8.29 3.79
C ALA A 278 -11.49 9.57 3.17
N SER A 279 -11.01 9.50 1.92
CA SER A 279 -10.43 10.64 1.22
C SER A 279 -11.47 11.71 0.88
N VAL A 280 -12.69 11.30 0.51
CA VAL A 280 -13.81 12.23 0.28
C VAL A 280 -14.21 12.93 1.58
N ILE A 281 -14.36 12.17 2.68
CA ILE A 281 -14.71 12.72 4.00
C ILE A 281 -13.61 13.65 4.50
N ALA A 282 -12.35 13.23 4.42
CA ALA A 282 -11.20 14.03 4.83
C ALA A 282 -11.08 15.32 4.01
N GLY A 283 -11.39 15.28 2.71
CA GLY A 283 -11.41 16.46 1.85
C GLY A 283 -12.50 17.45 2.26
N ALA A 284 -13.73 16.97 2.47
CA ALA A 284 -14.83 17.80 2.95
C ALA A 284 -14.54 18.41 4.33
N LEU A 285 -13.87 17.68 5.23
CA LEU A 285 -13.41 18.21 6.51
C LEU A 285 -12.30 19.25 6.33
N TRP A 286 -11.37 19.01 5.41
CA TRP A 286 -10.26 19.92 5.15
C TRP A 286 -10.74 21.29 4.71
N ASP A 287 -11.75 21.33 3.84
CA ASP A 287 -12.33 22.57 3.33
C ASP A 287 -13.16 23.32 4.38
N GLN A 288 -13.84 22.61 5.30
CA GLN A 288 -14.76 23.21 6.27
C GLN A 288 -14.11 23.59 7.60
N VAL A 289 -13.28 22.71 8.15
CA VAL A 289 -12.66 22.86 9.49
C VAL A 289 -11.14 23.00 9.43
N GLY A 290 -10.56 22.94 8.23
CA GLY A 290 -9.13 23.12 8.02
C GLY A 290 -8.27 21.88 8.34
N PRO A 291 -6.94 21.99 8.18
CA PRO A 291 -6.01 20.88 8.35
C PRO A 291 -6.10 20.21 9.72
N GLN A 292 -6.19 21.02 10.79
CA GLN A 292 -6.23 20.53 12.16
C GLN A 292 -7.46 19.65 12.41
N GLY A 293 -8.64 20.07 11.95
CA GLY A 293 -9.87 19.30 12.12
C GLY A 293 -9.83 17.95 11.39
N THR A 294 -9.25 17.90 10.18
CA THR A 294 -9.09 16.66 9.42
C THR A 294 -8.18 15.65 10.13
N PHE A 295 -7.01 16.09 10.62
CA PHE A 295 -6.12 15.19 11.36
C PHE A 295 -6.71 14.74 12.70
N LEU A 296 -7.46 15.60 13.40
CA LEU A 296 -8.17 15.21 14.63
C LEU A 296 -9.28 14.18 14.36
N ALA A 297 -10.00 14.29 13.24
CA ALA A 297 -10.96 13.27 12.83
C ALA A 297 -10.26 11.93 12.53
N GLY A 298 -9.09 11.97 11.89
CA GLY A 298 -8.20 10.80 11.72
C GLY A 298 -7.81 10.15 13.05
N ALA A 299 -7.35 10.97 14.01
CA ALA A 299 -7.01 10.51 15.35
C ALA A 299 -8.20 9.86 16.07
N ALA A 300 -9.40 10.45 15.98
CA ALA A 300 -10.62 9.88 16.55
C ALA A 300 -10.99 8.53 15.91
N LEU A 301 -10.93 8.43 14.58
CA LEU A 301 -11.16 7.16 13.88
C LEU A 301 -10.10 6.11 14.23
N THR A 302 -8.85 6.53 14.42
CA THR A 302 -7.76 5.65 14.85
C THR A 302 -8.02 5.10 16.26
N LEU A 303 -8.49 5.94 17.19
CA LEU A 303 -8.89 5.50 18.54
C LEU A 303 -10.06 4.52 18.51
N LEU A 304 -11.07 4.77 17.68
CA LEU A 304 -12.19 3.85 17.49
C LEU A 304 -11.70 2.50 16.92
N THR A 305 -10.78 2.53 15.96
CA THR A 305 -10.17 1.32 15.39
C THR A 305 -9.40 0.54 16.45
N LEU A 306 -8.65 1.24 17.29
CA LEU A 306 -7.90 0.64 18.39
C LEU A 306 -8.83 -0.02 19.42
N ALA A 307 -9.92 0.66 19.79
CA ALA A 307 -10.94 0.11 20.70
C ALA A 307 -11.58 -1.17 20.13
N CYS A 308 -11.96 -1.16 18.85
CA CYS A 308 -12.51 -2.33 18.15
C CYS A 308 -11.51 -3.50 18.12
N LEU A 309 -10.23 -3.21 17.86
CA LEU A 309 -9.17 -4.23 17.80
C LEU A 309 -8.89 -4.85 19.19
N LEU A 310 -8.93 -4.03 20.25
CA LEU A 310 -8.75 -4.52 21.62
C LEU A 310 -9.96 -5.32 22.12
N GLY A 311 -11.18 -4.84 21.86
CA GLY A 311 -12.42 -5.53 22.25
C GLY A 311 -12.56 -6.90 21.59
N SER A 312 -12.18 -7.02 20.32
CA SER A 312 -12.18 -8.30 19.61
C SER A 312 -11.11 -9.28 20.11
N ARG A 313 -10.01 -8.78 20.69
CA ARG A 313 -8.99 -9.61 21.34
C ARG A 313 -9.49 -10.21 22.66
N SER A 314 -10.27 -9.45 23.42
CA SER A 314 -10.93 -9.91 24.65
C SER A 314 -11.89 -11.06 24.36
N LEU A 315 -12.73 -10.91 23.33
CA LEU A 315 -13.71 -11.93 22.93
C LEU A 315 -13.08 -13.23 22.40
N ALA A 316 -11.90 -13.14 21.78
CA ALA A 316 -11.19 -14.32 21.30
C ALA A 316 -10.37 -15.05 22.39
N GLY A 317 -10.03 -14.35 23.47
CA GLY A 317 -9.32 -14.91 24.63
C GLY A 317 -10.20 -15.79 25.52
N GLU A 318 -11.52 -15.63 25.49
CA GLU A 318 -12.49 -16.43 26.26
C GLU A 318 -12.80 -17.81 25.65
N HIS A 319 -12.15 -18.17 24.53
CA HIS A 319 -12.35 -19.44 23.82
C HIS A 319 -11.06 -20.28 23.66
N ARG A 320 -10.04 -20.02 24.47
CA ARG A 320 -8.87 -20.90 24.65
C ARG A 320 -8.82 -21.43 26.07
#